data_AF-A0A9D6CRF1-F1
#
_entry.id   AF-A0A9D6CRF1-F1
#
_cell.length_a   1.000
_cell.length_b   1.000
_cell.length_c   1.000
_cell.angle_alpha   90.00
_cell.angle_beta   90.00
_cell.angle_gamma   90.00
#
_symmetry.space_group_name_H-M   'P 1'
#
loop_
_entity.id
_entity.type
_entity.pdbx_description
1 polymer ?
#
loop_
_entity_poly.entity_id
_entity_poly.type
_entity_poly.pdbx_seq_one_letter_code
_entity_poly.pdbx_strand_id
1 'polypeptide(L)'
;MGLTVESVLVQRTGPDSLAALADAVRRALGEDFEELAPGAKADRTIVLAADPASAWTAVLDTQFGEAKKLAAALSREAGALALAVGVFDSDDAWLRLCRDGKALDTLSLRGKTPRGRPERWAPALPPPLTPHEWFEQLTGETVFVEDRVSRAAELLGAAPAQCLTRADEWEASCGPSLRLSFRSRLLPQKREAEGPPSFELHDRFAGVEAGVGDALQQLAVSVRNKGGESRGVEVRLEGDAVERGLLAAESVTLVRFLERQTTERLNASFVGGVAHLEEMLVPAGPPDLGLELLGKMMLADQTLFTKGKLWANLALKAARPGEGLLRVRVLPLANPSAEAVWEAPVRVVEAIRKPLRSAEPGSLYARKLATPRTLFGLAVLDGDQASAAPAAGRAIRAWLDALGAGEGRWRLHWDFLRPDAPRDTLIAASKPPADKALTKALERLADHETLLASRFPDKEERQSGAGFVFDVGASQFSVATAAPHIGLWADLQGRDAHEQERLRQRLTETFDALAAENPLLQAFVARWDCADGVSADHTLYELACGIVGQCVKGRPWCERWLRAATETMWLGPSLLDRVSGLERVAAVEPRGQAVRLTLRPDASLDALEQTLAPLLPSLDDWRRGVQQLYGRG
;
A
#
# COMPACT_ATOMS: atom_id res chain seq x y z
N MET A 1 -14.45 -6.63 -16.63
CA MET A 1 -12.98 -6.65 -16.51
C MET A 1 -12.50 -5.37 -17.17
N GLY A 2 -11.74 -4.52 -16.46
CA GLY A 2 -11.17 -3.32 -17.05
C GLY A 2 -10.18 -3.69 -18.15
N LEU A 3 -10.23 -2.98 -19.28
CA LEU A 3 -9.30 -3.18 -20.38
C LEU A 3 -7.95 -2.57 -19.97
N THR A 4 -6.88 -3.35 -19.97
CA THR A 4 -5.51 -2.82 -19.87
C THR A 4 -4.82 -3.03 -21.20
N VAL A 5 -4.55 -1.94 -21.91
CA VAL A 5 -3.95 -1.95 -23.25
C VAL A 5 -2.83 -0.92 -23.28
N GLU A 6 -1.69 -1.32 -23.84
CA GLU A 6 -0.66 -0.39 -24.27
C GLU A 6 -0.34 -0.64 -25.74
N SER A 7 -0.13 0.44 -26.49
CA SER A 7 0.33 0.37 -27.88
C SER A 7 1.27 1.51 -28.21
N VAL A 8 2.05 1.33 -29.28
CA VAL A 8 2.88 2.39 -29.84
C VAL A 8 2.47 2.61 -31.29
N LEU A 9 2.15 3.84 -31.67
CA LEU A 9 1.90 4.22 -33.06
C LEU A 9 3.14 4.91 -33.60
N VAL A 10 3.56 4.57 -34.82
CA VAL A 10 4.65 5.27 -35.53
C VAL A 10 4.11 5.89 -36.81
N GLN A 11 4.38 7.17 -37.02
CA GLN A 11 3.88 7.92 -38.17
C GLN A 11 4.54 7.40 -39.46
N ARG A 12 3.73 7.20 -40.50
CA ARG A 12 4.22 6.68 -41.80
C ARG A 12 4.92 7.78 -42.59
N THR A 13 6.12 7.49 -43.07
CA THR A 13 6.94 8.43 -43.87
C THR A 13 7.02 8.05 -45.36
N GLY A 14 6.42 6.93 -45.78
CA GLY A 14 6.44 6.47 -47.17
C GLY A 14 5.72 5.13 -47.40
N PRO A 15 5.69 4.63 -48.66
CA PRO A 15 5.00 3.38 -49.03
C PRO A 15 5.65 2.11 -48.45
N ASP A 16 6.97 2.10 -48.25
CA ASP A 16 7.73 0.97 -47.67
C ASP A 16 7.78 0.99 -46.13
N SER A 17 6.80 1.65 -45.48
CA SER A 17 6.85 1.96 -44.06
C SER A 17 6.91 0.74 -43.14
N LEU A 18 6.32 -0.40 -43.53
CA LEU A 18 6.28 -1.59 -42.68
C LEU A 18 7.64 -2.29 -42.54
N ALA A 19 8.37 -2.46 -43.64
CA ALA A 19 9.69 -3.09 -43.62
C ALA A 19 10.70 -2.21 -42.88
N ALA A 20 10.69 -0.90 -43.16
CA ALA A 20 11.55 0.06 -42.46
C ALA A 20 11.24 0.12 -40.95
N LEU A 21 9.96 0.04 -40.56
CA LEU A 21 9.55 -0.01 -39.16
C LEU A 21 9.97 -1.32 -38.48
N ALA A 22 9.88 -2.46 -39.19
CA ALA A 22 10.38 -3.73 -38.66
C ALA A 22 11.88 -3.66 -38.34
N ASP A 23 12.67 -3.05 -39.22
CA ASP A 23 14.11 -2.82 -38.97
C ASP A 23 14.34 -1.85 -37.81
N ALA A 24 13.50 -0.83 -37.66
CA ALA A 24 13.55 0.08 -36.51
C ALA A 24 13.22 -0.65 -35.20
N VAL A 25 12.25 -1.56 -35.20
CA VAL A 25 11.95 -2.42 -34.03
C VAL A 25 13.14 -3.30 -33.68
N ARG A 26 13.76 -3.96 -34.66
CA ARG A 26 14.98 -4.76 -34.44
C ARG A 26 16.09 -3.94 -33.79
N ARG A 27 16.37 -2.74 -34.30
CA ARG A 27 17.37 -1.83 -33.71
C ARG A 27 16.98 -1.32 -32.32
N ALA A 28 15.70 -1.02 -32.11
CA ALA A 28 15.19 -0.49 -30.84
C ALA A 28 15.27 -1.54 -29.71
N LEU A 29 15.04 -2.82 -30.03
CA LEU A 29 15.26 -3.92 -29.10
C LEU A 29 16.75 -4.23 -28.89
N GLY A 30 17.58 -3.94 -29.90
CA GLY A 30 19.03 -4.01 -29.79
C GLY A 30 19.58 -5.43 -29.63
N GLU A 31 20.76 -5.54 -29.04
CA GLU A 31 21.46 -6.82 -28.85
C GLU A 31 20.86 -7.70 -27.75
N ASP A 32 19.86 -7.19 -27.01
CA ASP A 32 19.19 -7.88 -25.92
C ASP A 32 18.21 -8.95 -26.39
N PHE A 33 17.88 -8.96 -27.69
CA PHE A 33 16.93 -9.89 -28.27
C PHE A 33 17.48 -10.54 -29.54
N GLU A 34 17.12 -11.81 -29.73
CA GLU A 34 17.34 -12.59 -30.94
C GLU A 34 15.99 -12.76 -31.66
N GLU A 35 15.92 -12.36 -32.94
CA GLU A 35 14.72 -12.62 -33.75
C GLU A 35 14.63 -14.11 -34.11
N LEU A 36 13.45 -14.68 -33.98
CA LEU A 36 13.15 -16.08 -34.25
C LEU A 36 12.41 -16.24 -35.58
N ALA A 37 12.55 -17.42 -36.17
CA ALA A 37 11.75 -17.80 -37.32
C ALA A 37 10.23 -17.79 -36.99
N PRO A 38 9.36 -17.47 -37.97
CA PRO A 38 7.91 -17.52 -37.78
C PRO A 38 7.45 -18.87 -37.20
N GLY A 39 6.56 -18.83 -36.20
CA GLY A 39 6.02 -20.02 -35.53
C GLY A 39 6.88 -20.59 -34.38
N ALA A 40 8.10 -20.09 -34.18
CA ALA A 40 8.90 -20.46 -33.01
C ALA A 40 8.31 -19.88 -31.71
N LYS A 41 8.51 -20.58 -30.59
CA LYS A 41 8.12 -20.10 -29.25
C LYS A 41 8.96 -18.87 -28.87
N ALA A 42 8.32 -17.71 -28.80
CA ALA A 42 8.94 -16.41 -28.50
C ALA A 42 8.73 -15.98 -27.05
N ASP A 43 9.66 -15.18 -26.52
CA ASP A 43 9.51 -14.51 -25.21
C ASP A 43 8.75 -13.20 -25.33
N ARG A 44 8.87 -12.54 -26.49
CA ARG A 44 8.21 -11.30 -26.83
C ARG A 44 7.76 -11.37 -28.29
N THR A 45 6.48 -11.13 -28.52
CA THR A 45 5.93 -10.94 -29.86
C THR A 45 5.58 -9.46 -30.05
N ILE A 46 5.97 -8.92 -31.20
CA ILE A 46 5.56 -7.59 -31.65
C ILE A 46 4.79 -7.76 -32.96
N VAL A 47 3.60 -7.17 -33.03
CA VAL A 47 2.75 -7.16 -34.23
C VAL A 47 2.76 -5.75 -34.82
N LEU A 48 3.17 -5.63 -36.09
CA LEU A 48 3.09 -4.38 -36.84
C LEU A 48 1.78 -4.38 -37.62
N ALA A 49 0.90 -3.46 -37.25
CA ALA A 49 -0.47 -3.35 -37.74
C ALA A 49 -0.63 -2.08 -38.57
N ALA A 50 -0.65 -2.24 -39.90
CA ALA A 50 -0.92 -1.13 -40.81
C ALA A 50 -2.40 -1.10 -41.19
N ASP A 51 -2.99 0.09 -41.10
CA ASP A 51 -4.30 0.38 -41.68
C ASP A 51 -4.09 1.29 -42.91
N PRO A 52 -4.55 0.91 -44.11
CA PRO A 52 -4.44 1.75 -45.31
C PRO A 52 -5.04 3.15 -45.16
N ALA A 53 -6.09 3.29 -44.33
CA ALA A 53 -6.74 4.56 -44.05
C ALA A 53 -6.03 5.38 -42.95
N SER A 54 -5.03 4.82 -42.27
CA SER A 54 -4.30 5.49 -41.21
C SER A 54 -2.97 6.09 -41.66
N ALA A 55 -2.67 7.27 -41.13
CA ALA A 55 -1.33 7.89 -41.19
C ALA A 55 -0.31 7.20 -40.26
N TRP A 56 -0.74 6.22 -39.46
CA TRP A 56 0.04 5.56 -38.43
C TRP A 56 0.11 4.05 -38.63
N THR A 57 1.23 3.45 -38.23
CA THR A 57 1.37 2.00 -38.08
C THR A 57 1.43 1.68 -36.60
N ALA A 58 0.57 0.78 -36.13
CA ALA A 58 0.60 0.30 -34.76
C ALA A 58 1.73 -0.72 -34.58
N VAL A 59 2.39 -0.65 -33.44
CA VAL A 59 3.36 -1.59 -32.91
C VAL A 59 2.76 -2.10 -31.62
N LEU A 60 2.15 -3.28 -31.71
CA LEU A 60 1.45 -3.93 -30.60
C LEU A 60 2.40 -4.92 -29.95
N ASP A 61 2.73 -4.67 -28.69
CA ASP A 61 3.67 -5.48 -27.93
C ASP A 61 2.93 -6.39 -26.95
N THR A 62 3.36 -7.64 -26.88
CA THR A 62 2.84 -8.60 -25.88
C THR A 62 3.36 -8.33 -24.47
N GLN A 63 4.43 -7.54 -24.33
CA GLN A 63 4.95 -7.06 -23.04
C GLN A 63 4.36 -5.69 -22.68
N PHE A 64 3.58 -5.66 -21.59
CA PHE A 64 3.01 -4.43 -21.02
C PHE A 64 4.04 -3.67 -20.17
N GLY A 65 3.89 -2.35 -20.08
CA GLY A 65 4.67 -1.44 -19.24
C GLY A 65 5.83 -0.74 -19.95
N GLU A 66 6.13 -1.12 -21.19
CA GLU A 66 7.32 -0.64 -21.92
C GLU A 66 6.97 0.31 -23.09
N ALA A 67 5.69 0.60 -23.33
CA ALA A 67 5.27 1.40 -24.49
C ALA A 67 5.94 2.78 -24.55
N LYS A 68 6.14 3.45 -23.40
CA LYS A 68 6.83 4.76 -23.35
C LYS A 68 8.29 4.67 -23.83
N LYS A 69 9.02 3.64 -23.39
CA LYS A 69 10.42 3.42 -23.74
C LYS A 69 10.53 2.99 -25.21
N LEU A 70 9.64 2.09 -25.64
CA LEU A 70 9.58 1.62 -27.01
C LEU A 70 9.25 2.76 -27.99
N ALA A 71 8.28 3.62 -27.68
CA ALA A 71 7.97 4.79 -28.52
C ALA A 71 9.14 5.77 -28.63
N ALA A 72 9.84 6.04 -27.52
CA ALA A 72 11.05 6.85 -27.58
C ALA A 72 12.10 6.20 -28.50
N ALA A 73 12.41 4.92 -28.31
CA ALA A 73 13.37 4.20 -29.15
C ALA A 73 12.96 4.22 -30.63
N LEU A 74 11.70 3.88 -30.95
CA LEU A 74 11.19 3.85 -32.32
C LEU A 74 11.21 5.23 -32.97
N SER A 75 10.90 6.31 -32.23
CA SER A 75 10.99 7.67 -32.78
C SER A 75 12.41 8.03 -33.23
N ARG A 76 13.44 7.48 -32.56
CA ARG A 76 14.84 7.64 -32.95
C ARG A 76 15.21 6.74 -34.12
N GLU A 77 14.90 5.44 -34.02
CA GLU A 77 15.33 4.44 -35.00
C GLU A 77 14.61 4.53 -36.35
N ALA A 78 13.36 5.02 -36.35
CA ALA A 78 12.56 5.24 -37.55
C ALA A 78 12.67 6.68 -38.09
N GLY A 79 13.26 7.61 -37.32
CA GLY A 79 13.32 9.03 -37.68
C GLY A 79 11.94 9.68 -37.86
N ALA A 80 10.95 9.21 -37.11
CA ALA A 80 9.54 9.61 -37.22
C ALA A 80 8.94 9.93 -35.85
N LEU A 81 7.75 10.54 -35.83
CA LEU A 81 6.98 10.68 -34.60
C LEU A 81 6.50 9.31 -34.12
N ALA A 82 6.57 9.10 -32.81
CA ALA A 82 5.97 7.93 -32.17
C ALA A 82 5.05 8.36 -31.02
N LEU A 83 3.92 7.69 -30.89
CA LEU A 83 2.92 7.92 -29.87
C LEU A 83 2.76 6.65 -29.03
N ALA A 84 3.12 6.70 -27.76
CA ALA A 84 2.74 5.65 -26.82
C ALA A 84 1.35 5.94 -26.25
N VAL A 85 0.51 4.92 -26.21
CA VAL A 85 -0.84 4.93 -25.64
C VAL A 85 -0.87 3.93 -24.50
N GLY A 86 -1.46 4.32 -23.37
CA GLY A 86 -1.73 3.39 -22.27
C GLY A 86 -3.09 3.65 -21.67
N VAL A 87 -3.89 2.59 -21.53
CA VAL A 87 -5.20 2.58 -20.87
C VAL A 87 -5.13 1.61 -19.70
N PHE A 88 -5.47 2.11 -18.52
CA PHE A 88 -5.43 1.41 -17.24
C PHE A 88 -6.80 1.54 -16.60
N ASP A 89 -7.66 0.54 -16.81
CA ASP A 89 -9.05 0.58 -16.36
C ASP A 89 -9.89 1.66 -17.05
N SER A 90 -11.16 1.77 -16.66
CA SER A 90 -12.17 2.63 -17.29
C SER A 90 -11.98 4.14 -17.09
N ASP A 91 -11.12 4.58 -16.17
CA ASP A 91 -10.98 6.00 -15.78
C ASP A 91 -9.56 6.58 -15.89
N ASP A 92 -8.54 5.79 -16.25
CA ASP A 92 -7.16 6.24 -16.40
C ASP A 92 -6.56 5.87 -17.76
N ALA A 93 -6.08 6.88 -18.47
CA ALA A 93 -5.31 6.69 -19.69
C ALA A 93 -4.32 7.84 -19.89
N TRP A 94 -3.30 7.57 -20.70
CA TRP A 94 -2.33 8.57 -21.12
C TRP A 94 -1.88 8.37 -22.56
N LEU A 95 -1.49 9.48 -23.18
CA LEU A 95 -0.86 9.54 -24.50
C LEU A 95 0.50 10.24 -24.37
N ARG A 96 1.57 9.66 -24.92
CA ARG A 96 2.92 10.25 -24.85
C ARG A 96 3.52 10.36 -26.24
N LEU A 97 3.75 11.59 -26.67
CA LEU A 97 4.36 11.91 -27.95
C LEU A 97 5.89 11.95 -27.83
N CYS A 98 6.58 11.25 -28.72
CA CYS A 98 8.02 11.15 -28.78
C CYS A 98 8.57 11.55 -30.16
N ARG A 99 9.76 12.16 -30.15
CA ARG A 99 10.53 12.52 -31.35
C ARG A 99 12.02 12.38 -31.05
N ASP A 100 12.77 11.79 -31.98
CA ASP A 100 14.24 11.67 -31.90
C ASP A 100 14.73 11.05 -30.57
N GLY A 101 14.00 10.08 -30.02
CA GLY A 101 14.38 9.45 -28.75
C GLY A 101 13.90 10.16 -27.49
N LYS A 102 13.24 11.31 -27.61
CA LYS A 102 12.84 12.16 -26.48
C LYS A 102 11.33 12.32 -26.42
N ALA A 103 10.81 12.43 -25.20
CA ALA A 103 9.41 12.77 -24.99
C ALA A 103 9.20 14.26 -25.21
N LEU A 104 8.26 14.60 -26.10
CA LEU A 104 7.80 15.97 -26.30
C LEU A 104 6.80 16.34 -25.23
N ASP A 105 5.78 15.50 -25.02
CA ASP A 105 4.74 15.73 -24.03
C ASP A 105 4.12 14.41 -23.51
N THR A 106 3.39 14.48 -22.41
CA THR A 106 2.51 13.41 -21.93
C THR A 106 1.17 14.00 -21.54
N LEU A 107 0.13 13.57 -22.24
CA LEU A 107 -1.25 13.93 -22.00
C LEU A 107 -1.90 12.88 -21.10
N SER A 108 -2.32 13.26 -19.89
CA SER A 108 -3.19 12.43 -19.06
C SER A 108 -4.64 12.71 -19.42
N LEU A 109 -5.42 11.64 -19.62
CA LEU A 109 -6.85 11.71 -19.94
C LEU A 109 -7.74 11.43 -18.71
N ARG A 110 -7.14 11.34 -17.52
CA ARG A 110 -7.85 11.10 -16.26
C ARG A 110 -8.70 12.31 -15.85
N GLY A 111 -9.94 12.07 -15.40
CA GLY A 111 -10.86 13.13 -14.94
C GLY A 111 -11.69 13.74 -16.07
N LYS A 112 -12.19 14.98 -15.95
CA LYS A 112 -13.02 15.64 -17.01
C LYS A 112 -12.22 16.44 -18.04
N THR A 113 -11.02 16.88 -17.66
CA THR A 113 -10.18 17.77 -18.46
C THR A 113 -8.82 17.10 -18.64
N PRO A 114 -8.37 16.88 -19.88
CA PRO A 114 -7.03 16.37 -20.13
C PRO A 114 -5.95 17.26 -19.49
N ARG A 115 -4.81 16.69 -19.11
CA ARG A 115 -3.66 17.41 -18.56
C ARG A 115 -2.43 17.19 -19.43
N GLY A 116 -1.95 18.25 -20.08
CA GLY A 116 -0.79 18.22 -20.99
C GLY A 116 -0.47 19.60 -21.53
N ARG A 117 0.43 19.68 -22.52
CA ARG A 117 0.86 20.92 -23.18
C ARG A 117 0.44 20.91 -24.65
N PRO A 118 -0.76 21.42 -24.98
CA PRO A 118 -1.34 21.31 -26.33
C PRO A 118 -0.36 21.73 -27.43
N GLU A 119 0.36 22.83 -27.24
CA GLU A 119 1.27 23.41 -28.22
C GLU A 119 2.36 22.44 -28.71
N ARG A 120 2.72 21.44 -27.91
CA ARG A 120 3.73 20.44 -28.25
C ARG A 120 3.24 19.35 -29.21
N TRP A 121 1.93 19.26 -29.42
CA TRP A 121 1.29 18.27 -30.28
C TRP A 121 1.14 18.72 -31.75
N ALA A 122 1.44 19.98 -32.05
CA ALA A 122 1.35 20.53 -33.41
C ALA A 122 2.00 19.64 -34.50
N PRO A 123 3.17 19.01 -34.29
CA PRO A 123 3.78 18.16 -35.33
C PRO A 123 3.01 16.89 -35.67
N ALA A 124 2.12 16.43 -34.78
CA ALA A 124 1.37 15.18 -34.95
C ALA A 124 -0.03 15.39 -35.53
N LEU A 125 -0.51 16.63 -35.62
CA LEU A 125 -1.89 16.93 -35.99
C LEU A 125 -2.03 17.15 -37.50
N PRO A 126 -3.06 16.55 -38.13
CA PRO A 126 -3.36 16.81 -39.53
C PRO A 126 -3.93 18.23 -39.70
N PRO A 127 -3.49 19.01 -40.71
CA PRO A 127 -4.15 20.27 -41.05
C PRO A 127 -5.62 20.05 -41.44
N PRO A 128 -6.55 20.98 -41.10
CA PRO A 128 -6.31 22.29 -40.48
C PRO A 128 -6.35 22.31 -38.94
N LEU A 129 -6.41 21.16 -38.28
CA LEU A 129 -6.67 21.06 -36.84
C LEU A 129 -5.54 21.71 -36.01
N THR A 130 -5.89 22.69 -35.19
CA THR A 130 -4.92 23.33 -34.27
C THR A 130 -4.77 22.51 -32.98
N PRO A 131 -3.65 22.65 -32.25
CA PRO A 131 -3.47 21.91 -31.01
C PRO A 131 -4.47 22.26 -29.90
N HIS A 132 -4.94 23.51 -29.86
CA HIS A 132 -5.96 23.93 -28.90
C HIS A 132 -7.32 23.31 -29.23
N GLU A 133 -7.75 23.33 -30.50
CA GLU A 133 -9.00 22.68 -30.93
C GLU A 133 -8.97 21.17 -30.71
N TRP A 134 -7.81 20.53 -30.94
CA TRP A 134 -7.63 19.12 -30.63
C TRP A 134 -7.86 18.82 -29.15
N PHE A 135 -7.22 19.61 -28.28
CA PHE A 135 -7.33 19.42 -26.83
C PHE A 135 -8.73 19.73 -26.28
N GLU A 136 -9.40 20.75 -26.83
CA GLU A 136 -10.77 21.11 -26.50
C GLU A 136 -11.73 19.95 -26.82
N GLN A 137 -11.55 19.28 -27.96
CA GLN A 137 -12.37 18.12 -28.34
C GLN A 137 -12.16 16.87 -27.47
N LEU A 138 -11.11 16.84 -26.66
CA LEU A 138 -10.87 15.80 -25.67
C LEU A 138 -11.42 16.17 -24.29
N THR A 139 -11.94 17.40 -24.13
CA THR A 139 -12.58 17.88 -22.90
C THR A 139 -14.06 17.55 -22.95
N GLY A 140 -14.60 16.96 -21.87
CA GLY A 140 -16.01 16.61 -21.79
C GLY A 140 -16.29 15.44 -20.88
N GLU A 141 -17.57 15.17 -20.64
CA GLU A 141 -18.01 14.01 -19.86
C GLU A 141 -18.08 12.80 -20.78
N THR A 142 -17.12 11.89 -20.64
CA THR A 142 -17.25 10.52 -21.14
C THR A 142 -17.27 9.60 -19.93
N VAL A 143 -18.07 8.53 -19.99
CA VAL A 143 -18.15 7.54 -18.91
C VAL A 143 -16.89 6.67 -18.90
N PHE A 144 -16.30 6.45 -20.07
CA PHE A 144 -15.13 5.60 -20.29
C PHE A 144 -13.99 6.42 -20.90
N VAL A 145 -12.76 6.14 -20.47
CA VAL A 145 -11.56 6.81 -20.97
C VAL A 145 -11.19 6.33 -22.38
N GLU A 146 -11.59 5.11 -22.74
CA GLU A 146 -11.44 4.48 -24.05
C GLU A 146 -12.10 5.31 -25.16
N ASP A 147 -13.23 5.95 -24.87
CA ASP A 147 -13.92 6.84 -25.81
C ASP A 147 -13.04 8.06 -26.15
N ARG A 148 -12.31 8.59 -25.16
CA ARG A 148 -11.40 9.72 -25.38
C ARG A 148 -10.14 9.30 -26.11
N VAL A 149 -9.62 8.11 -25.83
CA VAL A 149 -8.48 7.55 -26.57
C VAL A 149 -8.88 7.32 -28.03
N SER A 150 -10.07 6.77 -28.28
CA SER A 150 -10.64 6.61 -29.63
C SER A 150 -10.73 7.96 -30.33
N ARG A 151 -11.31 8.96 -29.66
CA ARG A 151 -11.44 10.31 -30.22
C ARG A 151 -10.09 10.95 -30.51
N ALA A 152 -9.13 10.82 -29.60
CA ALA A 152 -7.78 11.34 -29.79
C ALA A 152 -7.09 10.66 -30.99
N ALA A 153 -7.26 9.35 -31.14
CA ALA A 153 -6.72 8.59 -32.26
C ALA A 153 -7.29 9.09 -33.60
N GLU A 154 -8.61 9.21 -33.71
CA GLU A 154 -9.28 9.73 -34.92
C GLU A 154 -8.74 11.10 -35.32
N LEU A 155 -8.65 12.02 -34.35
CA LEU A 155 -8.17 13.38 -34.61
C LEU A 155 -6.70 13.44 -35.03
N LEU A 156 -5.91 12.44 -34.65
CA LEU A 156 -4.52 12.28 -35.09
C LEU A 156 -4.39 11.55 -36.43
N GLY A 157 -5.51 11.11 -37.03
CA GLY A 157 -5.50 10.28 -38.25
C GLY A 157 -5.08 8.83 -38.00
N ALA A 158 -5.18 8.35 -36.76
CA ALA A 158 -5.00 6.96 -36.37
C ALA A 158 -6.35 6.22 -36.33
N ALA A 159 -6.34 4.90 -36.59
CA ALA A 159 -7.54 4.10 -36.39
C ALA A 159 -7.69 3.76 -34.90
N PRO A 160 -8.86 3.94 -34.26
CA PRO A 160 -9.05 3.64 -32.83
C PRO A 160 -8.63 2.22 -32.43
N ALA A 161 -8.86 1.24 -33.30
CA ALA A 161 -8.44 -0.15 -33.08
C ALA A 161 -6.92 -0.29 -32.88
N GLN A 162 -6.09 0.55 -33.50
CA GLN A 162 -4.63 0.55 -33.32
C GLN A 162 -4.21 1.01 -31.91
N CYS A 163 -5.08 1.74 -31.20
CA CYS A 163 -4.83 2.24 -29.84
C CYS A 163 -5.40 1.32 -28.75
N LEU A 164 -6.45 0.56 -29.06
CA LEU A 164 -7.29 -0.12 -28.08
C LEU A 164 -7.33 -1.65 -28.23
N THR A 165 -6.55 -2.21 -29.14
CA THR A 165 -6.52 -3.67 -29.39
C THR A 165 -5.19 -4.25 -28.94
N ARG A 166 -5.23 -5.43 -28.31
CA ARG A 166 -4.02 -6.18 -27.94
C ARG A 166 -3.42 -6.91 -29.16
N ALA A 167 -2.15 -7.27 -29.09
CA ALA A 167 -1.47 -7.97 -30.18
C ALA A 167 -2.18 -9.29 -30.59
N ASP A 168 -2.62 -10.08 -29.60
CA ASP A 168 -3.35 -11.34 -29.79
C ASP A 168 -4.74 -11.14 -30.41
N GLU A 169 -5.45 -10.10 -29.99
CA GLU A 169 -6.76 -9.74 -30.54
C GLU A 169 -6.64 -9.24 -31.98
N TRP A 170 -5.62 -8.41 -32.29
CA TRP A 170 -5.41 -7.89 -33.63
C TRP A 170 -5.16 -9.02 -34.63
N GLU A 171 -4.29 -9.97 -34.28
CA GLU A 171 -4.00 -11.13 -35.12
C GLU A 171 -5.24 -11.99 -35.40
N ALA A 172 -6.18 -12.05 -34.45
CA ALA A 172 -7.42 -12.80 -34.62
C ALA A 172 -8.48 -12.08 -35.46
N SER A 173 -8.43 -10.75 -35.56
CA SER A 173 -9.58 -9.94 -36.01
C SER A 173 -9.30 -8.95 -37.14
N CYS A 174 -8.06 -8.61 -37.46
CA CYS A 174 -7.76 -7.46 -38.33
C CYS A 174 -6.59 -7.66 -39.32
N GLY A 175 -6.86 -7.39 -40.60
CA GLY A 175 -5.95 -6.82 -41.62
C GLY A 175 -4.57 -7.44 -41.90
N PRO A 176 -3.82 -6.90 -42.88
CA PRO A 176 -2.43 -7.28 -43.11
C PRO A 176 -1.55 -6.83 -41.94
N SER A 177 -0.83 -7.77 -41.33
CA SER A 177 0.12 -7.50 -40.23
C SER A 177 1.45 -8.21 -40.46
N LEU A 178 2.52 -7.68 -39.86
CA LEU A 178 3.82 -8.35 -39.79
C LEU A 178 4.10 -8.75 -38.34
N ARG A 179 4.23 -10.05 -38.10
CA ARG A 179 4.58 -10.60 -36.80
C ARG A 179 6.09 -10.74 -36.66
N LEU A 180 6.67 -10.09 -35.66
CA LEU A 180 8.06 -10.24 -35.26
C LEU A 180 8.13 -11.01 -33.94
N SER A 181 8.94 -12.06 -33.90
CA SER A 181 9.05 -12.95 -32.76
C SER A 181 10.47 -12.87 -32.20
N PHE A 182 10.60 -12.54 -30.92
CA PHE A 182 11.89 -12.32 -30.28
C PHE A 182 12.08 -13.25 -29.07
N ARG A 183 13.31 -13.72 -28.92
CA ARG A 183 13.82 -14.39 -27.72
C ARG A 183 14.72 -13.42 -26.97
N SER A 184 14.56 -13.29 -25.66
CA SER A 184 15.49 -12.47 -24.88
C SER A 184 16.83 -13.20 -24.75
N ARG A 185 17.93 -12.47 -24.93
CA ARG A 185 19.30 -12.93 -24.64
C ARG A 185 19.71 -12.63 -23.20
N LEU A 186 19.04 -11.66 -22.57
CA LEU A 186 19.28 -11.25 -21.18
C LEU A 186 18.57 -12.16 -20.18
N LEU A 187 17.35 -12.61 -20.52
CA LEU A 187 16.73 -13.67 -19.76
C LEU A 187 17.51 -14.95 -20.08
N PRO A 188 17.84 -15.78 -19.07
CA PRO A 188 18.20 -17.15 -19.41
C PRO A 188 17.09 -17.68 -20.29
N GLN A 189 17.40 -18.57 -21.22
CA GLN A 189 16.36 -19.37 -21.86
C GLN A 189 15.37 -19.77 -20.77
N LYS A 190 14.05 -19.76 -21.04
CA LYS A 190 13.04 -20.39 -20.17
C LYS A 190 13.27 -21.91 -20.05
N ARG A 191 14.52 -22.33 -19.90
CA ARG A 191 14.97 -23.58 -19.36
C ARG A 191 14.48 -23.58 -17.94
N GLU A 192 13.49 -24.40 -17.73
CA GLU A 192 13.12 -24.85 -16.42
C GLU A 192 14.35 -25.52 -15.81
N ALA A 193 14.56 -25.30 -14.51
CA ALA A 193 15.60 -26.04 -13.82
C ALA A 193 15.37 -27.55 -14.03
N GLU A 194 16.41 -28.25 -14.45
CA GLU A 194 16.37 -29.70 -14.65
C GLU A 194 16.84 -30.42 -13.38
N GLY A 195 16.52 -31.71 -13.28
CA GLY A 195 16.90 -32.55 -12.14
C GLY A 195 15.84 -32.62 -11.03
N PRO A 196 16.15 -33.25 -9.89
CA PRO A 196 15.18 -33.42 -8.82
C PRO A 196 14.78 -32.08 -8.19
N PRO A 197 13.54 -31.94 -7.68
CA PRO A 197 13.10 -30.70 -7.03
C PRO A 197 13.97 -30.38 -5.81
N SER A 198 14.15 -29.09 -5.55
CA SER A 198 15.00 -28.59 -4.46
C SER A 198 14.49 -27.26 -3.96
N PHE A 199 14.21 -27.13 -2.66
CA PHE A 199 13.65 -25.90 -2.10
C PHE A 199 14.73 -25.07 -1.39
N GLU A 200 14.68 -23.76 -1.60
CA GLU A 200 15.50 -22.77 -0.92
C GLU A 200 14.61 -21.72 -0.26
N LEU A 201 15.02 -21.22 0.91
CA LEU A 201 14.33 -20.10 1.54
C LEU A 201 14.46 -18.82 0.73
N HIS A 202 13.33 -18.17 0.47
CA HIS A 202 13.28 -16.89 -0.21
C HIS A 202 13.27 -15.71 0.77
N ASP A 203 12.40 -15.78 1.78
CA ASP A 203 12.17 -14.68 2.73
C ASP A 203 12.48 -15.17 4.15
N ARG A 204 13.14 -14.32 4.95
CA ARG A 204 13.43 -14.59 6.38
C ARG A 204 12.57 -13.67 7.22
N PHE A 205 11.80 -14.25 8.13
CA PHE A 205 11.07 -13.51 9.15
C PHE A 205 11.90 -13.41 10.42
N ALA A 206 11.71 -12.33 11.16
CA ALA A 206 12.24 -12.19 12.51
C ALA A 206 11.57 -13.20 13.47
N GLY A 207 12.10 -13.32 14.69
CA GLY A 207 11.56 -14.18 15.74
C GLY A 207 10.05 -14.07 15.94
N VAL A 208 9.45 -15.12 16.48
CA VAL A 208 8.02 -15.18 16.81
C VAL A 208 7.84 -14.75 18.26
N GLU A 209 7.18 -13.63 18.49
CA GLU A 209 6.69 -13.28 19.82
C GLU A 209 5.16 -13.50 19.87
N ALA A 210 4.64 -14.02 20.98
CA ALA A 210 3.22 -14.36 21.17
C ALA A 210 2.78 -14.24 22.64
N GLY A 211 1.52 -13.94 22.92
CA GLY A 211 0.90 -14.17 24.23
C GLY A 211 0.15 -15.50 24.27
N VAL A 212 0.07 -16.16 25.42
CA VAL A 212 -0.76 -17.36 25.56
C VAL A 212 -2.20 -17.10 25.09
N GLY A 213 -2.70 -17.98 24.22
CA GLY A 213 -4.03 -17.88 23.61
C GLY A 213 -4.04 -17.19 22.24
N ASP A 214 -2.96 -16.55 21.83
CA ASP A 214 -2.87 -15.91 20.52
C ASP A 214 -2.93 -16.93 19.38
N ALA A 215 -3.79 -16.66 18.40
CA ALA A 215 -3.72 -17.28 17.09
C ALA A 215 -2.66 -16.57 16.23
N LEU A 216 -1.65 -17.32 15.80
CA LEU A 216 -0.57 -16.88 14.93
C LEU A 216 -0.90 -17.33 13.51
N GLN A 217 -1.69 -16.53 12.79
CA GLN A 217 -2.11 -16.82 11.41
C GLN A 217 -1.22 -16.14 10.36
N GLN A 218 -0.30 -15.27 10.77
CA GLN A 218 0.55 -14.49 9.88
C GLN A 218 1.97 -15.04 9.74
N LEU A 219 2.24 -16.22 10.31
CA LEU A 219 3.55 -16.82 10.19
C LEU A 219 3.67 -17.51 8.83
N ALA A 220 4.21 -16.80 7.84
CA ALA A 220 4.46 -17.33 6.51
C ALA A 220 5.92 -17.78 6.39
N VAL A 221 6.18 -18.88 5.69
CA VAL A 221 7.52 -19.23 5.21
C VAL A 221 7.49 -19.27 3.71
N SER A 222 8.35 -18.49 3.06
CA SER A 222 8.45 -18.52 1.60
C SER A 222 9.63 -19.35 1.14
N VAL A 223 9.35 -20.30 0.25
CA VAL A 223 10.37 -21.12 -0.41
C VAL A 223 10.28 -20.96 -1.92
N ARG A 224 11.40 -21.21 -2.59
CA ARG A 224 11.51 -21.27 -4.05
C ARG A 224 12.05 -22.63 -4.46
N ASN A 225 11.42 -23.25 -5.45
CA ASN A 225 11.96 -24.42 -6.11
C ASN A 225 13.11 -24.05 -7.05
N LYS A 226 14.32 -24.54 -6.82
CA LYS A 226 15.50 -24.39 -7.68
C LYS A 226 15.77 -25.62 -8.56
N GLY A 227 15.03 -26.71 -8.36
CA GLY A 227 15.13 -27.94 -9.16
C GLY A 227 13.99 -28.09 -10.16
N GLY A 228 13.84 -29.30 -10.69
CA GLY A 228 12.72 -29.67 -11.56
C GLY A 228 11.37 -29.61 -10.86
N GLU A 229 10.31 -29.87 -11.61
CA GLU A 229 8.94 -29.91 -11.09
C GLU A 229 8.81 -30.89 -9.91
N SER A 230 8.05 -30.49 -8.89
CA SER A 230 7.66 -31.37 -7.77
C SER A 230 6.16 -31.62 -7.80
N ARG A 231 5.77 -32.86 -7.51
CA ARG A 231 4.41 -33.18 -7.07
C ARG A 231 4.45 -33.56 -5.60
N GLY A 232 3.67 -32.83 -4.81
CA GLY A 232 3.59 -32.99 -3.38
C GLY A 232 4.62 -32.17 -2.62
N VAL A 233 4.16 -31.61 -1.50
CA VAL A 233 4.99 -30.87 -0.55
C VAL A 233 4.68 -31.37 0.86
N GLU A 234 5.71 -31.46 1.68
CA GLU A 234 5.59 -31.71 3.11
C GLU A 234 6.07 -30.49 3.89
N VAL A 235 5.33 -30.14 4.94
CA VAL A 235 5.72 -29.11 5.90
C VAL A 235 5.87 -29.75 7.26
N ARG A 236 7.04 -29.59 7.89
CA ARG A 236 7.31 -30.05 9.26
C ARG A 236 7.57 -28.88 10.19
N LEU A 237 7.03 -28.98 11.40
CA LEU A 237 7.28 -28.08 12.51
C LEU A 237 8.02 -28.84 13.60
N GLU A 238 9.22 -28.37 13.90
CA GLU A 238 10.16 -28.97 14.85
C GLU A 238 10.72 -27.90 15.79
N GLY A 239 11.53 -28.33 16.76
CA GLY A 239 12.19 -27.46 17.71
C GLY A 239 11.49 -27.41 19.06
N ASP A 240 12.19 -26.92 20.07
CA ASP A 240 11.73 -27.01 21.46
C ASP A 240 10.49 -26.14 21.71
N ALA A 241 10.20 -25.14 20.87
CA ALA A 241 8.94 -24.40 20.93
C ALA A 241 7.71 -25.30 20.68
N VAL A 242 7.84 -26.29 19.79
CA VAL A 242 6.78 -27.27 19.52
C VAL A 242 6.85 -28.41 20.55
N GLU A 243 8.03 -28.96 20.81
CA GLU A 243 8.22 -30.11 21.71
C GLU A 243 7.79 -29.81 23.16
N ARG A 244 8.03 -28.58 23.64
CA ARG A 244 7.63 -28.14 24.99
C ARG A 244 6.18 -27.64 25.02
N GLY A 245 5.49 -27.63 23.89
CA GLY A 245 4.11 -27.15 23.75
C GLY A 245 3.97 -25.65 23.98
N LEU A 246 4.99 -24.85 23.61
CA LEU A 246 4.85 -23.39 23.58
C LEU A 246 3.93 -22.96 22.43
N LEU A 247 4.07 -23.62 21.28
CA LEU A 247 3.23 -23.46 20.10
C LEU A 247 2.49 -24.76 19.79
N ALA A 248 1.18 -24.67 19.59
CA ALA A 248 0.35 -25.75 19.07
C ALA A 248 0.10 -25.50 17.58
N ALA A 249 0.45 -26.45 16.73
CA ALA A 249 0.22 -26.38 15.29
C ALA A 249 -1.19 -26.86 14.94
N GLU A 250 -1.95 -26.07 14.19
CA GLU A 250 -3.32 -26.41 13.78
C GLU A 250 -3.35 -26.84 12.31
N SER A 251 -2.91 -25.94 11.42
CA SER A 251 -2.93 -26.18 9.97
C SER A 251 -1.89 -25.36 9.23
N VAL A 252 -1.67 -25.71 7.96
CA VAL A 252 -0.89 -24.95 7.00
C VAL A 252 -1.71 -24.74 5.73
N THR A 253 -1.65 -23.51 5.20
CA THR A 253 -2.13 -23.19 3.86
C THR A 253 -0.92 -22.97 2.96
N LEU A 254 -0.71 -23.82 1.97
CA LEU A 254 0.24 -23.55 0.90
C LEU A 254 -0.41 -22.69 -0.18
N VAL A 255 0.22 -21.58 -0.52
CA VAL A 255 -0.18 -20.69 -1.60
C VAL A 255 0.85 -20.75 -2.72
N ARG A 256 0.40 -21.11 -3.92
CA ARG A 256 1.18 -21.09 -5.15
C ARG A 256 0.70 -19.98 -6.06
N PHE A 257 1.63 -19.28 -6.69
CA PHE A 257 1.34 -18.29 -7.73
C PHE A 257 1.48 -18.95 -9.10
N LEU A 258 0.39 -18.97 -9.87
CA LEU A 258 0.33 -19.62 -11.17
C LEU A 258 0.79 -18.66 -12.26
N GLU A 259 -0.03 -17.67 -12.62
CA GLU A 259 0.28 -16.57 -13.55
C GLU A 259 -0.63 -15.36 -13.28
N ARG A 260 -0.17 -14.12 -13.57
CA ARG A 260 -0.95 -12.86 -13.56
C ARG A 260 -2.13 -12.82 -12.57
N GLN A 261 -1.83 -12.88 -11.27
CA GLN A 261 -2.76 -12.78 -10.13
C GLN A 261 -3.61 -14.03 -9.79
N THR A 262 -3.46 -15.15 -10.49
CA THR A 262 -4.08 -16.42 -10.06
C THR A 262 -3.24 -17.08 -8.97
N THR A 263 -3.91 -17.46 -7.88
CA THR A 263 -3.29 -18.22 -6.79
C THR A 263 -4.05 -19.52 -6.57
N GLU A 264 -3.30 -20.58 -6.34
CA GLU A 264 -3.84 -21.85 -5.88
C GLU A 264 -3.55 -21.99 -4.39
N ARG A 265 -4.53 -22.49 -3.63
CA ARG A 265 -4.42 -22.65 -2.19
C ARG A 265 -4.80 -24.07 -1.82
N LEU A 266 -3.91 -24.76 -1.13
CA LEU A 266 -4.18 -26.07 -0.53
C LEU A 266 -4.00 -25.96 0.98
N ASN A 267 -4.93 -26.54 1.73
CA ASN A 267 -4.91 -26.56 3.18
C ASN A 267 -4.64 -27.99 3.66
N ALA A 268 -3.83 -28.13 4.70
CA ALA A 268 -3.63 -29.39 5.41
C ALA A 268 -3.53 -29.14 6.92
N SER A 269 -4.03 -30.08 7.72
CA SER A 269 -3.86 -30.07 9.17
C SER A 269 -2.54 -30.71 9.56
N PHE A 270 -1.93 -30.24 10.65
CA PHE A 270 -0.75 -30.88 11.21
C PHE A 270 -1.12 -32.12 12.03
N VAL A 271 -0.43 -33.23 11.78
CA VAL A 271 -0.49 -34.45 12.59
C VAL A 271 0.92 -34.77 13.09
N GLY A 272 1.15 -34.67 14.40
CA GLY A 272 2.49 -34.86 14.98
C GLY A 272 3.52 -33.83 14.48
N GLY A 273 3.08 -32.61 14.14
CA GLY A 273 3.94 -31.56 13.59
C GLY A 273 4.22 -31.69 12.08
N VAL A 274 3.60 -32.65 11.39
CA VAL A 274 3.77 -32.87 9.94
C VAL A 274 2.47 -32.62 9.19
N ALA A 275 2.54 -31.93 8.05
CA ALA A 275 1.42 -31.75 7.13
C ALA A 275 1.86 -32.16 5.71
N HIS A 276 1.10 -33.07 5.09
CA HIS A 276 1.35 -33.55 3.73
C HIS A 276 0.34 -32.94 2.76
N LEU A 277 0.84 -32.40 1.66
CA LEU A 277 0.03 -31.81 0.58
C LEU A 277 0.40 -32.48 -0.75
N GLU A 278 0.02 -33.75 -0.91
CA GLU A 278 0.42 -34.62 -2.03
C GLU A 278 -0.01 -34.11 -3.42
N GLU A 279 -1.11 -33.35 -3.47
CA GLU A 279 -1.67 -32.81 -4.71
C GLU A 279 -0.97 -31.51 -5.17
N MET A 280 -0.18 -30.87 -4.30
CA MET A 280 0.47 -29.60 -4.64
C MET A 280 1.50 -29.79 -5.76
N LEU A 281 1.24 -29.21 -6.92
CA LEU A 281 2.22 -29.15 -8.00
C LEU A 281 3.10 -27.92 -7.81
N VAL A 282 4.42 -28.09 -7.83
CA VAL A 282 5.37 -26.98 -7.72
C VAL A 282 6.17 -26.95 -9.02
N PRO A 283 5.96 -25.94 -9.88
CA PRO A 283 6.67 -25.88 -11.14
C PRO A 283 8.17 -25.77 -10.87
N ALA A 284 8.96 -26.24 -11.83
CA ALA A 284 10.40 -25.96 -11.84
C ALA A 284 10.61 -24.45 -11.78
N GLY A 285 11.50 -24.01 -10.89
CA GLY A 285 11.82 -22.59 -10.81
C GLY A 285 12.76 -22.15 -11.93
N PRO A 286 13.05 -20.84 -11.98
CA PRO A 286 14.12 -20.37 -12.84
C PRO A 286 15.46 -21.00 -12.39
N PRO A 287 16.41 -21.20 -13.31
CA PRO A 287 17.78 -21.56 -12.95
C PRO A 287 18.37 -20.52 -11.98
N ASP A 288 19.47 -20.84 -11.29
CA ASP A 288 20.12 -19.86 -10.42
C ASP A 288 20.73 -18.73 -11.25
N LEU A 289 20.18 -17.52 -11.14
CA LEU A 289 20.52 -16.39 -12.02
C LEU A 289 21.35 -15.30 -11.34
N GLY A 290 21.70 -15.48 -10.07
CA GLY A 290 22.34 -14.42 -9.29
C GLY A 290 21.43 -13.20 -9.07
N LEU A 291 21.77 -12.39 -8.06
CA LEU A 291 20.95 -11.26 -7.62
C LEU A 291 20.82 -10.13 -8.65
N GLU A 292 21.86 -9.89 -9.45
CA GLU A 292 21.89 -8.79 -10.43
C GLU A 292 20.92 -9.03 -11.60
N LEU A 293 20.83 -10.27 -12.08
CA LEU A 293 19.87 -10.66 -13.10
C LEU A 293 18.45 -10.69 -12.53
N LEU A 294 18.30 -11.12 -11.28
CA LEU A 294 17.02 -11.11 -10.56
C LEU A 294 16.41 -9.69 -10.50
N GLY A 295 17.23 -8.68 -10.20
CA GLY A 295 16.77 -7.28 -10.16
C GLY A 295 16.30 -6.76 -11.53
N LYS A 296 17.00 -7.13 -12.61
CA LYS A 296 16.60 -6.80 -13.99
C LYS A 296 15.33 -7.55 -14.40
N MET A 297 15.15 -8.78 -13.93
CA MET A 297 13.96 -9.61 -14.18
C MET A 297 12.72 -9.18 -13.41
N MET A 298 12.86 -8.68 -12.17
CA MET A 298 11.73 -8.16 -11.38
C MET A 298 11.00 -7.02 -12.09
N LEU A 299 11.72 -6.25 -12.92
CA LEU A 299 11.14 -5.18 -13.73
C LEU A 299 10.52 -5.69 -15.04
N ALA A 300 11.03 -6.80 -15.59
CA ALA A 300 10.66 -7.29 -16.92
C ALA A 300 9.54 -8.36 -16.93
N ASP A 301 9.48 -9.23 -15.92
CA ASP A 301 8.46 -10.28 -15.83
C ASP A 301 8.27 -10.79 -14.39
N GLN A 302 7.25 -10.27 -13.69
CA GLN A 302 6.88 -10.73 -12.35
C GLN A 302 6.52 -12.22 -12.32
N THR A 303 6.06 -12.79 -13.43
CA THR A 303 5.67 -14.21 -13.54
C THR A 303 6.88 -15.12 -13.34
N LEU A 304 8.05 -14.73 -13.86
CA LEU A 304 9.29 -15.49 -13.64
C LEU A 304 9.76 -15.43 -12.18
N PHE A 305 9.48 -14.32 -11.48
CA PHE A 305 9.85 -14.16 -10.08
C PHE A 305 8.98 -15.01 -9.13
N THR A 306 7.70 -15.15 -9.47
CA THR A 306 6.74 -15.94 -8.69
C THR A 306 6.70 -17.41 -9.10
N LYS A 307 7.20 -17.77 -10.29
CA LYS A 307 7.30 -19.17 -10.73
C LYS A 307 8.17 -19.98 -9.76
N GLY A 308 7.63 -21.12 -9.33
CA GLY A 308 8.26 -22.01 -8.36
C GLY A 308 8.30 -21.46 -6.94
N LYS A 309 7.71 -20.29 -6.66
CA LYS A 309 7.57 -19.73 -5.32
C LYS A 309 6.34 -20.33 -4.63
N LEU A 310 6.53 -20.77 -3.38
CA LEU A 310 5.48 -21.26 -2.51
C LEU A 310 5.50 -20.47 -1.20
N TRP A 311 4.32 -20.15 -0.68
CA TRP A 311 4.15 -19.59 0.67
C TRP A 311 3.45 -20.62 1.54
N ALA A 312 4.10 -21.03 2.63
CA ALA A 312 3.50 -21.84 3.67
C ALA A 312 3.00 -20.91 4.79
N ASN A 313 1.70 -20.62 4.80
CA ASN A 313 1.07 -19.87 5.89
C ASN A 313 0.70 -20.83 7.02
N LEU A 314 1.37 -20.70 8.14
CA LEU A 314 1.18 -21.54 9.32
C LEU A 314 0.10 -20.94 10.20
N ALA A 315 -0.89 -21.76 10.58
CA ALA A 315 -1.84 -21.45 11.64
C ALA A 315 -1.36 -22.15 12.91
N LEU A 316 -0.75 -21.37 13.81
CA LEU A 316 -0.27 -21.83 15.11
C LEU A 316 -1.05 -21.14 16.23
N LYS A 317 -1.06 -21.74 17.41
CA LYS A 317 -1.61 -21.15 18.63
C LYS A 317 -0.55 -21.13 19.72
N ALA A 318 -0.34 -19.97 20.34
CA ALA A 318 0.51 -19.88 21.52
C ALA A 318 -0.20 -20.52 22.72
N ALA A 319 0.38 -21.57 23.27
CA ALA A 319 -0.25 -22.43 24.27
C ALA A 319 0.33 -22.26 25.66
N ARG A 320 1.65 -22.02 25.78
CA ARG A 320 2.34 -21.91 27.07
C ARG A 320 3.44 -20.84 27.05
N PRO A 321 3.65 -20.09 28.14
CA PRO A 321 4.76 -19.16 28.23
C PRO A 321 6.10 -19.88 28.19
N GLY A 322 7.11 -19.22 27.62
CA GLY A 322 8.48 -19.71 27.53
C GLY A 322 9.21 -19.19 26.30
N GLU A 323 10.49 -19.48 26.25
CA GLU A 323 11.35 -19.21 25.09
C GLU A 323 11.83 -20.53 24.50
N GLY A 324 11.93 -20.59 23.18
CA GLY A 324 12.41 -21.75 22.43
C GLY A 324 12.72 -21.39 20.99
N LEU A 325 12.98 -22.40 20.17
CA LEU A 325 13.28 -22.33 18.75
C LEU A 325 12.16 -23.06 18.00
N LEU A 326 11.61 -22.40 16.98
CA LEU A 326 10.75 -23.03 15.98
C LEU A 326 11.58 -23.27 14.72
N ARG A 327 11.57 -24.51 14.24
CA ARG A 327 12.13 -24.90 12.96
C ARG A 327 10.98 -25.31 12.03
N VAL A 328 10.87 -24.64 10.90
CA VAL A 328 9.92 -24.97 9.84
C VAL A 328 10.70 -25.55 8.66
N ARG A 329 10.42 -26.80 8.31
CA ARG A 329 10.99 -27.45 7.13
C ARG A 329 9.94 -27.55 6.06
N VAL A 330 10.29 -27.18 4.84
CA VAL A 330 9.44 -27.38 3.66
C VAL A 330 10.22 -28.27 2.70
N LEU A 331 9.65 -29.44 2.38
CA LEU A 331 10.33 -30.50 1.64
C LEU A 331 9.52 -30.88 0.40
N PRO A 332 10.16 -31.09 -0.77
CA PRO A 332 9.50 -31.72 -1.90
C PRO A 332 9.41 -33.23 -1.65
N LEU A 333 8.21 -33.84 -1.80
CA LEU A 333 8.03 -35.28 -1.54
C LEU A 333 8.89 -36.16 -2.45
N ALA A 334 9.14 -35.71 -3.69
CA ALA A 334 9.97 -36.44 -4.65
C ALA A 334 11.48 -36.37 -4.35
N ASN A 335 11.92 -35.45 -3.49
CA ASN A 335 13.33 -35.34 -3.07
C ASN A 335 13.46 -34.78 -1.64
N PRO A 336 13.12 -35.56 -0.60
CA PRO A 336 13.07 -35.04 0.77
C PRO A 336 14.39 -34.47 1.31
N SER A 337 15.54 -34.87 0.76
CA SER A 337 16.85 -34.32 1.16
C SER A 337 17.10 -32.87 0.73
N ALA A 338 16.30 -32.33 -0.19
CA ALA A 338 16.45 -30.97 -0.72
C ALA A 338 15.43 -30.01 -0.10
N GLU A 339 15.42 -29.96 1.23
CA GLU A 339 14.52 -29.15 2.04
C GLU A 339 14.98 -27.70 2.19
N ALA A 340 14.02 -26.80 2.39
CA ALA A 340 14.25 -25.46 2.91
C ALA A 340 13.95 -25.44 4.41
N VAL A 341 14.89 -24.93 5.21
CA VAL A 341 14.77 -24.89 6.68
C VAL A 341 14.81 -23.45 7.16
N TRP A 342 13.70 -22.98 7.73
CA TRP A 342 13.64 -21.70 8.45
C TRP A 342 13.66 -21.95 9.94
N GLU A 343 14.49 -21.20 10.66
CA GLU A 343 14.61 -21.24 12.11
C GLU A 343 14.35 -19.86 12.67
N ALA A 344 13.57 -19.79 13.73
CA ALA A 344 13.32 -18.54 14.44
C ALA A 344 13.17 -18.74 15.95
N PRO A 345 13.74 -17.83 16.75
CA PRO A 345 13.45 -17.81 18.17
C PRO A 345 11.97 -17.51 18.39
N VAL A 346 11.37 -18.23 19.33
CA VAL A 346 10.00 -18.07 19.79
C VAL A 346 10.03 -17.59 21.23
N ARG A 347 9.25 -16.56 21.53
CA ARG A 347 8.99 -16.10 22.89
C ARG A 347 7.50 -16.00 23.10
N VAL A 348 6.96 -16.90 23.91
CA VAL A 348 5.58 -16.84 24.37
C VAL A 348 5.55 -16.23 25.77
N VAL A 349 4.85 -15.11 25.94
CA VAL A 349 4.60 -14.48 27.24
C VAL A 349 3.21 -14.88 27.75
N GLU A 350 2.89 -14.47 28.97
CA GLU A 350 1.54 -14.60 29.52
C GLU A 350 0.46 -14.01 28.59
N ALA A 351 -0.79 -14.41 28.81
CA ALA A 351 -1.91 -13.93 28.00
C ALA A 351 -1.93 -12.39 27.94
N ILE A 352 -1.86 -11.85 26.73
CA ILE A 352 -1.87 -10.41 26.50
C ILE A 352 -3.31 -9.91 26.64
N ARG A 353 -3.47 -8.78 27.35
CA ARG A 353 -4.77 -8.11 27.47
C ARG A 353 -5.29 -7.75 26.07
N LYS A 354 -6.50 -8.19 25.75
CA LYS A 354 -7.23 -7.81 24.53
C LYS A 354 -8.31 -6.76 24.87
N PRO A 355 -8.59 -5.79 23.99
CA PRO A 355 -9.78 -4.95 24.10
C PRO A 355 -11.08 -5.77 24.20
N LEU A 356 -12.10 -5.26 24.88
CA LEU A 356 -13.40 -5.92 25.04
C LEU A 356 -14.05 -6.34 23.71
N ARG A 357 -13.81 -5.58 22.63
CA ARG A 357 -14.34 -5.83 21.28
C ARG A 357 -13.27 -6.34 20.30
N SER A 358 -12.18 -6.92 20.81
CA SER A 358 -11.11 -7.44 19.96
C SER A 358 -11.62 -8.47 18.95
N ALA A 359 -11.20 -8.32 17.69
CA ALA A 359 -11.44 -9.33 16.65
C ALA A 359 -10.27 -10.32 16.63
N GLU A 360 -10.49 -11.59 16.27
CA GLU A 360 -9.41 -12.50 15.86
C GLU A 360 -9.07 -12.14 14.38
N PRO A 361 -7.86 -11.65 14.01
CA PRO A 361 -6.52 -11.91 14.55
C PRO A 361 -5.83 -10.71 15.26
N GLY A 362 -6.58 -9.92 16.03
CA GLY A 362 -6.11 -8.70 16.72
C GLY A 362 -4.99 -8.88 17.76
N SER A 363 -4.41 -10.07 17.90
CA SER A 363 -3.31 -10.38 18.82
C SER A 363 -2.07 -9.52 18.60
N LEU A 364 -1.69 -9.26 17.34
CA LEU A 364 -0.56 -8.39 17.01
C LEU A 364 -0.77 -6.97 17.57
N TYR A 365 -1.96 -6.41 17.35
CA TYR A 365 -2.28 -5.05 17.80
C TYR A 365 -2.55 -5.00 19.30
N ALA A 366 -3.15 -6.04 19.90
CA ALA A 366 -3.27 -6.18 21.35
C ALA A 366 -1.90 -6.13 22.04
N ARG A 367 -0.87 -6.75 21.45
CA ARG A 367 0.50 -6.61 21.95
C ARG A 367 1.01 -5.19 21.87
N LYS A 368 0.81 -4.52 20.73
CA LYS A 368 1.20 -3.11 20.59
C LYS A 368 0.50 -2.23 21.62
N LEU A 369 -0.75 -2.52 21.96
CA LEU A 369 -1.46 -1.83 23.05
C LEU A 369 -0.84 -2.10 24.44
N ALA A 370 -0.33 -3.32 24.66
CA ALA A 370 0.29 -3.73 25.92
C ALA A 370 1.74 -3.27 26.09
N THR A 371 2.41 -2.86 25.01
CA THR A 371 3.82 -2.43 25.02
C THR A 371 3.92 -0.90 25.14
N PRO A 372 4.36 -0.32 26.28
CA PRO A 372 4.35 1.12 26.53
C PRO A 372 5.56 1.83 25.91
N ARG A 373 5.75 1.71 24.58
CA ARG A 373 6.93 2.29 23.89
C ARG A 373 6.73 3.75 23.49
N THR A 374 5.56 4.12 23.02
CA THR A 374 5.24 5.45 22.51
C THR A 374 4.14 6.07 23.35
N LEU A 375 4.37 7.28 23.87
CA LEU A 375 3.28 8.12 24.37
C LEU A 375 2.55 8.71 23.17
N PHE A 376 1.25 8.43 23.07
CA PHE A 376 0.40 8.86 21.97
C PHE A 376 -0.86 9.51 22.52
N GLY A 377 -1.28 10.60 21.90
CA GLY A 377 -2.59 11.20 22.14
C GLY A 377 -3.28 11.53 20.83
N LEU A 378 -4.59 11.37 20.82
CA LEU A 378 -5.47 11.76 19.72
C LEU A 378 -6.62 12.60 20.27
N ALA A 379 -6.92 13.71 19.63
CA ALA A 379 -8.10 14.53 19.88
C ALA A 379 -8.91 14.67 18.59
N VAL A 380 -10.24 14.54 18.70
CA VAL A 380 -11.20 14.72 17.60
C VAL A 380 -12.05 15.94 17.92
N LEU A 381 -11.88 17.00 17.14
CA LEU A 381 -12.60 18.26 17.32
C LEU A 381 -13.95 18.21 16.61
N ASP A 382 -14.92 18.90 17.18
CA ASP A 382 -16.18 19.18 16.50
C ASP A 382 -16.05 20.49 15.70
N GLY A 383 -16.38 20.44 14.41
CA GLY A 383 -16.30 21.57 13.49
C GLY A 383 -15.74 21.17 12.13
N ASP A 384 -15.48 22.18 11.31
CA ASP A 384 -14.74 22.02 10.06
C ASP A 384 -13.24 22.28 10.26
N GLN A 385 -12.45 22.01 9.23
CA GLN A 385 -11.01 22.23 9.24
C GLN A 385 -10.63 23.68 9.60
N ALA A 386 -11.31 24.65 8.99
CA ALA A 386 -10.96 26.06 9.11
C ALA A 386 -11.16 26.57 10.55
N SER A 387 -12.25 26.14 11.21
CA SER A 387 -12.54 26.47 12.61
C SER A 387 -11.60 25.75 13.59
N ALA A 388 -11.18 24.52 13.30
CA ALA A 388 -10.28 23.74 14.16
C ALA A 388 -8.80 24.15 14.05
N ALA A 389 -8.36 24.66 12.90
CA ALA A 389 -6.96 24.95 12.61
C ALA A 389 -6.25 25.84 13.65
N PRO A 390 -6.84 26.95 14.16
CA PRO A 390 -6.19 27.78 15.18
C PRO A 390 -5.91 27.03 16.49
N ALA A 391 -6.86 26.19 16.94
CA ALA A 391 -6.72 25.39 18.15
C ALA A 391 -5.69 24.28 17.96
N ALA A 392 -5.72 23.59 16.81
CA ALA A 392 -4.72 22.60 16.42
C ALA A 392 -3.30 23.20 16.41
N GLY A 393 -3.14 24.39 15.82
CA GLY A 393 -1.86 25.11 15.80
C GLY A 393 -1.31 25.42 17.19
N ARG A 394 -2.17 25.82 18.15
CA ARG A 394 -1.76 26.04 19.55
C ARG A 394 -1.33 24.74 20.23
N ALA A 395 -2.13 23.67 20.07
CA ALA A 395 -1.83 22.37 20.65
C ALA A 395 -0.51 21.78 20.12
N ILE A 396 -0.28 21.88 18.80
CA ILE A 396 0.97 21.43 18.17
C ILE A 396 2.16 22.22 18.70
N ARG A 397 2.05 23.56 18.84
CA ARG A 397 3.13 24.38 19.40
C ARG A 397 3.45 23.99 20.84
N ALA A 398 2.43 23.85 21.69
CA ALA A 398 2.59 23.41 23.08
C ALA A 398 3.28 22.04 23.18
N TRP A 399 2.94 21.11 22.28
CA TRP A 399 3.59 19.81 22.21
C TRP A 399 5.06 19.89 21.79
N LEU A 400 5.36 20.68 20.75
CA LEU A 400 6.73 20.88 20.30
C LEU A 400 7.60 21.57 21.36
N ASP A 401 7.02 22.52 22.11
CA ASP A 401 7.68 23.14 23.26
C ASP A 401 7.97 22.10 24.35
N ALA A 402 7.03 21.19 24.63
CA ALA A 402 7.20 20.14 25.63
C ALA A 402 8.30 19.12 25.26
N LEU A 403 8.41 18.80 23.96
CA LEU A 403 9.48 17.94 23.41
C LEU A 403 10.86 18.59 23.48
N GLY A 404 10.92 19.92 23.50
CA GLY A 404 12.15 20.71 23.51
C GLY A 404 12.96 20.62 22.22
N ALA A 405 14.12 21.28 22.21
CA ALA A 405 15.10 21.10 21.15
C ALA A 405 15.70 19.68 21.24
N GLY A 406 15.97 19.08 20.09
CA GLY A 406 16.62 17.76 20.02
C GLY A 406 17.52 17.65 18.79
N GLU A 407 18.27 16.56 18.73
CA GLU A 407 19.02 16.17 17.54
C GLU A 407 18.09 15.68 16.42
N GLY A 408 18.63 15.63 15.20
CA GLY A 408 17.92 15.12 14.03
C GLY A 408 17.17 16.19 13.22
N ARG A 409 16.17 15.74 12.46
CA ARG A 409 15.37 16.58 11.55
C ARG A 409 13.89 16.24 11.63
N TRP A 410 13.08 17.26 11.51
CA TRP A 410 11.66 17.13 11.24
C TRP A 410 11.46 16.96 9.74
N ARG A 411 10.67 15.96 9.34
CA ARG A 411 10.11 15.85 8.00
C ARG A 411 8.65 16.28 8.08
N LEU A 412 8.32 17.36 7.39
CA LEU A 412 6.96 17.80 7.18
C LEU A 412 6.49 17.18 5.88
N HIS A 413 5.48 16.34 5.99
CA HIS A 413 4.78 15.72 4.89
C HIS A 413 3.37 16.28 4.86
N TRP A 414 2.89 16.54 3.66
CA TRP A 414 1.50 16.82 3.46
C TRP A 414 0.94 15.75 2.54
N ASP A 415 -0.10 15.06 3.00
CA ASP A 415 -0.80 14.09 2.17
C ASP A 415 -1.89 14.82 1.39
N PHE A 416 -1.93 14.62 0.07
CA PHE A 416 -2.75 15.46 -0.81
C PHE A 416 -3.29 14.75 -2.04
N LEU A 417 -4.55 15.09 -2.35
CA LEU A 417 -5.12 15.05 -3.70
C LEU A 417 -4.79 16.31 -4.54
N ARG A 418 -4.18 17.34 -3.95
CA ARG A 418 -3.87 18.63 -4.60
C ARG A 418 -2.47 18.65 -5.25
N PRO A 419 -2.36 18.94 -6.57
CA PRO A 419 -1.08 18.93 -7.30
C PRO A 419 -0.07 20.02 -6.91
N ASP A 420 -0.52 21.11 -6.29
CA ASP A 420 0.27 22.31 -5.92
C ASP A 420 0.79 22.27 -4.47
N ALA A 421 0.52 21.17 -3.78
CA ALA A 421 1.12 20.79 -2.52
C ALA A 421 2.64 20.98 -2.49
N PRO A 422 3.20 21.63 -1.45
CA PRO A 422 4.65 21.61 -1.26
C PRO A 422 5.12 20.15 -1.04
N ARG A 423 6.18 19.76 -1.75
CA ARG A 423 6.89 18.50 -1.49
C ARG A 423 7.40 18.45 -0.05
N ASP A 424 7.68 17.24 0.44
CA ASP A 424 8.30 16.98 1.74
C ASP A 424 9.36 18.03 2.08
N THR A 425 9.13 18.74 3.18
CA THR A 425 10.03 19.79 3.65
C THR A 425 10.78 19.29 4.88
N LEU A 426 12.11 19.36 4.84
CA LEU A 426 12.96 19.01 5.97
C LEU A 426 13.28 20.26 6.80
N ILE A 427 13.06 20.20 8.10
CA ILE A 427 13.33 21.27 9.07
C ILE A 427 14.32 20.76 10.13
N ALA A 428 15.23 21.60 10.60
CA ALA A 428 16.18 21.23 11.66
C ALA A 428 15.47 21.06 13.02
N ALA A 429 15.79 20.00 13.77
CA ALA A 429 15.16 19.73 15.07
C ALA A 429 15.58 20.67 16.21
N SER A 430 16.59 21.52 16.00
CA SER A 430 17.11 22.43 17.00
C SER A 430 16.26 23.69 17.25
N LYS A 431 15.27 24.00 16.39
CA LYS A 431 14.38 25.18 16.56
C LYS A 431 12.91 24.96 16.16
N PRO A 432 12.20 23.92 16.64
CA PRO A 432 10.89 23.57 16.08
C PRO A 432 9.82 24.68 16.18
N PRO A 433 9.50 25.26 17.35
CA PRO A 433 8.36 26.20 17.48
C PRO A 433 8.59 27.56 16.80
N ALA A 434 9.86 27.94 16.64
CA ALA A 434 10.30 29.21 16.06
C ALA A 434 10.69 29.09 14.58
N ASP A 435 10.58 27.91 13.98
CA ASP A 435 10.89 27.72 12.57
C ASP A 435 9.84 28.39 11.67
N LYS A 436 10.32 29.13 10.67
CA LYS A 436 9.45 29.87 9.73
C LYS A 436 8.65 28.93 8.83
N ALA A 437 9.23 27.81 8.40
CA ALA A 437 8.54 26.85 7.55
C ALA A 437 7.46 26.10 8.32
N LEU A 438 7.71 25.72 9.58
CA LEU A 438 6.67 25.15 10.43
C LEU A 438 5.57 26.17 10.73
N THR A 439 5.92 27.41 11.08
CA THR A 439 4.92 28.46 11.33
C THR A 439 4.03 28.68 10.11
N LYS A 440 4.63 28.80 8.92
CA LYS A 440 3.90 28.90 7.65
C LYS A 440 3.05 27.66 7.35
N ALA A 441 3.52 26.46 7.73
CA ALA A 441 2.74 25.24 7.58
C ALA A 441 1.51 25.27 8.50
N LEU A 442 1.68 25.67 9.76
CA LEU A 442 0.58 25.77 10.73
C LEU A 442 -0.45 26.85 10.34
N GLU A 443 0.00 27.96 9.74
CA GLU A 443 -0.89 29.01 9.20
C GLU A 443 -1.75 28.51 8.03
N ARG A 444 -1.30 27.47 7.32
CA ARG A 444 -1.99 26.88 6.17
C ARG A 444 -2.82 25.64 6.54
N LEU A 445 -2.97 25.31 7.82
CA LEU A 445 -3.78 24.15 8.23
C LEU A 445 -5.22 24.23 7.74
N ALA A 446 -5.76 25.43 7.55
CA ALA A 446 -7.10 25.63 7.03
C ALA A 446 -7.24 25.28 5.53
N ASP A 447 -6.12 25.26 4.79
CA ASP A 447 -6.12 25.17 3.32
C ASP A 447 -5.95 23.74 2.79
N HIS A 448 -5.61 22.78 3.65
CA HIS A 448 -4.94 21.53 3.27
C HIS A 448 -5.44 20.32 4.03
N GLU A 449 -5.76 19.21 3.38
CA GLU A 449 -6.41 18.04 4.00
C GLU A 449 -5.64 17.42 5.18
N THR A 450 -4.33 17.22 5.06
CA THR A 450 -3.53 16.56 6.11
C THR A 450 -2.11 17.15 6.22
N LEU A 451 -1.70 17.54 7.44
CA LEU A 451 -0.31 17.86 7.79
C LEU A 451 0.25 16.82 8.74
N LEU A 452 1.34 16.15 8.36
CA LEU A 452 2.09 15.22 9.19
C LEU A 452 3.51 15.76 9.40
N ALA A 453 3.99 15.74 10.63
CA ALA A 453 5.40 16.00 10.92
C ALA A 453 5.98 14.93 11.83
N SER A 454 7.12 14.38 11.42
CA SER A 454 7.84 13.33 12.14
C SER A 454 9.28 13.74 12.35
N ARG A 455 9.78 13.62 13.59
CA ARG A 455 11.19 13.79 13.94
C ARG A 455 11.93 12.47 13.77
N PHE A 456 13.03 12.50 13.03
CA PHE A 456 13.95 11.38 12.86
C PHE A 456 15.31 11.75 13.44
N PRO A 457 15.94 10.87 14.24
CA PRO A 457 17.26 11.14 14.80
C PRO A 457 18.35 11.12 13.71
N ASP A 458 18.21 10.27 12.69
CA ASP A 458 19.09 10.21 11.52
C ASP A 458 18.30 10.14 10.19
N LYS A 459 18.93 10.47 9.05
CA LYS A 459 18.34 10.43 7.71
C LYS A 459 17.96 9.02 7.25
N GLU A 460 18.62 7.99 7.76
CA GLU A 460 18.42 6.59 7.34
C GLU A 460 17.39 5.85 8.18
N GLU A 461 17.05 6.35 9.37
CA GLU A 461 16.08 5.69 10.24
C GLU A 461 14.65 5.83 9.73
N ARG A 462 13.91 4.71 9.77
CA ARG A 462 12.50 4.65 9.42
C ARG A 462 11.56 4.97 10.58
N GLN A 463 12.04 4.90 11.82
CA GLN A 463 11.22 5.10 13.01
C GLN A 463 11.27 6.56 13.48
N SER A 464 10.10 7.17 13.66
CA SER A 464 10.00 8.54 14.16
C SER A 464 10.03 8.57 15.68
N GLY A 465 10.97 9.32 16.26
CA GLY A 465 11.10 9.46 17.71
C GLY A 465 10.09 10.41 18.37
N ALA A 466 9.39 11.24 17.59
CA ALA A 466 8.30 12.10 18.05
C ALA A 466 7.60 12.75 16.85
N GLY A 467 6.35 13.15 17.00
CA GLY A 467 5.68 13.89 15.93
C GLY A 467 4.29 14.41 16.24
N PHE A 468 3.66 14.92 15.19
CA PHE A 468 2.26 15.32 15.19
C PHE A 468 1.60 15.07 13.83
N VAL A 469 0.28 14.95 13.85
CA VAL A 469 -0.58 14.93 12.66
C VAL A 469 -1.80 15.82 12.91
N PHE A 470 -2.17 16.62 11.92
CA PHE A 470 -3.48 17.25 11.83
C PHE A 470 -4.15 16.79 10.55
N ASP A 471 -5.24 16.03 10.67
CA ASP A 471 -5.92 15.40 9.56
C ASP A 471 -7.41 15.75 9.54
N VAL A 472 -7.90 16.15 8.38
CA VAL A 472 -9.32 16.41 8.13
C VAL A 472 -9.78 15.70 6.86
N GLY A 473 -8.94 14.84 6.29
CA GLY A 473 -9.17 14.19 5.01
C GLY A 473 -10.42 13.30 5.02
N ALA A 474 -11.51 13.81 4.45
CA ALA A 474 -12.50 12.95 3.82
C ALA A 474 -11.87 12.46 2.52
N SER A 475 -11.83 11.15 2.28
CA SER A 475 -11.45 10.70 0.93
C SER A 475 -12.43 11.32 -0.07
N GLN A 476 -11.96 11.62 -1.28
CA GLN A 476 -12.81 12.04 -2.41
C GLN A 476 -14.02 11.13 -2.70
N PHE A 477 -14.09 9.97 -2.03
CA PHE A 477 -15.14 8.97 -2.15
C PHE A 477 -16.15 8.99 -1.00
N SER A 478 -15.98 9.84 0.02
CA SER A 478 -16.86 9.92 1.19
C SER A 478 -17.85 11.08 1.08
N VAL A 479 -19.13 10.79 1.29
CA VAL A 479 -20.20 11.80 1.42
C VAL A 479 -20.26 12.39 2.84
N ALA A 480 -19.63 11.74 3.83
CA ALA A 480 -19.63 12.18 5.22
C ALA A 480 -18.56 13.25 5.47
N THR A 481 -18.90 14.27 6.25
CA THR A 481 -17.97 15.27 6.76
C THR A 481 -17.00 14.61 7.75
N ALA A 482 -15.71 14.59 7.39
CA ALA A 482 -14.66 14.17 8.31
C ALA A 482 -14.52 15.19 9.45
N ALA A 483 -14.33 14.70 10.67
CA ALA A 483 -13.99 15.55 11.81
C ALA A 483 -12.48 15.87 11.81
N PRO A 484 -12.05 17.06 12.23
CA PRO A 484 -10.63 17.36 12.40
C PRO A 484 -9.99 16.53 13.51
N HIS A 485 -8.89 15.85 13.20
CA HIS A 485 -8.11 15.01 14.10
C HIS A 485 -6.75 15.64 14.40
N ILE A 486 -6.35 15.66 15.66
CA ILE A 486 -5.01 16.04 16.10
C ILE A 486 -4.37 14.84 16.78
N GLY A 487 -3.29 14.29 16.21
CA GLY A 487 -2.47 13.26 16.84
C GLY A 487 -1.12 13.82 17.27
N LEU A 488 -0.66 13.47 18.48
CA LEU A 488 0.62 13.91 19.05
C LEU A 488 1.33 12.70 19.64
N TRP A 489 2.64 12.53 19.40
CA TRP A 489 3.38 11.39 19.97
C TRP A 489 4.85 11.65 20.28
N ALA A 490 5.40 10.82 21.17
CA ALA A 490 6.82 10.73 21.51
C ALA A 490 7.21 9.28 21.80
N ASP A 491 8.34 8.84 21.25
CA ASP A 491 9.00 7.61 21.68
C ASP A 491 9.55 7.80 23.10
N LEU A 492 9.27 6.82 23.95
CA LEU A 492 9.69 6.75 25.34
C LEU A 492 10.95 5.91 25.52
N GLN A 493 11.38 5.19 24.48
CA GLN A 493 12.62 4.42 24.52
C GLN A 493 13.82 5.33 24.84
N GLY A 494 14.58 4.96 25.86
CA GLY A 494 15.75 5.73 26.33
C GLY A 494 15.41 6.92 27.23
N ARG A 495 14.14 7.21 27.51
CA ARG A 495 13.72 8.25 28.46
C ARG A 495 13.49 7.67 29.85
N ASP A 496 13.89 8.40 30.89
CA ASP A 496 13.61 8.01 32.27
C ASP A 496 12.14 8.23 32.66
N ALA A 497 11.72 7.62 33.77
CA ALA A 497 10.33 7.68 34.23
C ALA A 497 9.83 9.11 34.52
N HIS A 498 10.72 10.01 34.96
CA HIS A 498 10.36 11.39 35.24
C HIS A 498 10.05 12.16 33.95
N GLU A 499 10.87 11.99 32.92
CA GLU A 499 10.64 12.60 31.63
C GLU A 499 9.39 12.03 30.94
N GLN A 500 9.19 10.71 30.99
CA GLN A 500 7.98 10.07 30.46
C GLN A 500 6.72 10.62 31.12
N GLU A 501 6.75 10.84 32.43
CA GLU A 501 5.62 11.39 33.18
C GLU A 501 5.40 12.87 32.89
N ARG A 502 6.47 13.67 32.79
CA ARG A 502 6.42 15.08 32.37
C ARG A 502 5.75 15.21 31.00
N LEU A 503 6.15 14.40 30.02
CA LEU A 503 5.56 14.42 28.68
C LEU A 503 4.08 14.02 28.70
N ARG A 504 3.72 12.98 29.47
CA ARG A 504 2.32 12.54 29.65
C ARG A 504 1.46 13.67 30.23
N GLN A 505 1.97 14.34 31.27
CA GLN A 505 1.29 15.48 31.88
C GLN A 505 1.10 16.62 30.88
N ARG A 506 2.15 16.99 30.13
CA ARG A 506 2.06 18.05 29.10
C ARG A 506 1.06 17.74 28.00
N LEU A 507 1.00 16.49 27.56
CA LEU A 507 0.02 16.06 26.57
C LEU A 507 -1.42 16.13 27.14
N THR A 508 -1.60 15.72 28.40
CA THR A 508 -2.88 15.84 29.11
C THR A 508 -3.33 17.29 29.26
N GLU A 509 -2.44 18.18 29.68
CA GLU A 509 -2.70 19.62 29.80
C GLU A 509 -3.06 20.25 28.45
N THR A 510 -2.41 19.81 27.38
CA THR A 510 -2.69 20.27 26.00
C THR A 510 -4.12 19.90 25.60
N PHE A 511 -4.58 18.69 25.91
CA PHE A 511 -5.94 18.24 25.59
C PHE A 511 -6.99 18.84 26.52
N ASP A 512 -6.66 19.11 27.78
CA ASP A 512 -7.51 19.91 28.68
C ASP A 512 -7.75 21.32 28.13
N ALA A 513 -6.70 21.98 27.62
CA ALA A 513 -6.83 23.30 26.99
C ALA A 513 -7.69 23.23 25.72
N LEU A 514 -7.49 22.22 24.87
CA LEU A 514 -8.33 22.01 23.68
C LEU A 514 -9.81 21.85 24.04
N ALA A 515 -10.11 21.00 25.03
CA ALA A 515 -11.48 20.75 25.52
C ALA A 515 -12.14 21.99 26.15
N ALA A 516 -11.35 22.84 26.81
CA ALA A 516 -11.85 24.07 27.41
C ALA A 516 -12.16 25.15 26.36
N GLU A 517 -11.37 25.22 25.30
CA GLU A 517 -11.46 26.28 24.28
C GLU A 517 -12.35 25.93 23.08
N ASN A 518 -12.59 24.63 22.82
CA ASN A 518 -13.26 24.18 21.60
C ASN A 518 -14.23 23.03 21.88
N PRO A 519 -15.30 22.92 21.09
CA PRO A 519 -16.10 21.70 21.01
C PRO A 519 -15.22 20.48 20.69
N LEU A 520 -15.17 19.52 21.61
CA LEU A 520 -14.40 18.28 21.48
C LEU A 520 -15.37 17.10 21.41
N LEU A 521 -15.24 16.26 20.38
CA LEU A 521 -16.02 15.01 20.28
C LEU A 521 -15.46 13.96 21.24
N GLN A 522 -14.14 13.77 21.20
CA GLN A 522 -13.42 12.86 22.09
C GLN A 522 -11.92 13.11 22.05
N ALA A 523 -11.20 12.70 23.09
CA ALA A 523 -9.74 12.61 23.06
C ALA A 523 -9.24 11.47 23.97
N PHE A 524 -8.00 11.03 23.80
CA PHE A 524 -7.35 10.10 24.72
C PHE A 524 -5.83 10.26 24.75
N VAL A 525 -5.22 9.83 25.85
CA VAL A 525 -3.77 9.64 26.00
C VAL A 525 -3.49 8.18 26.30
N ALA A 526 -2.46 7.62 25.66
CA ALA A 526 -2.08 6.22 25.76
C ALA A 526 -0.56 6.01 25.72
N ARG A 527 -0.11 4.85 26.20
CA ARG A 527 1.26 4.35 26.01
C ARG A 527 1.20 3.04 25.23
N TRP A 528 1.49 3.09 23.92
CA TRP A 528 1.40 1.94 23.01
C TRP A 528 2.64 1.85 22.13
N ASP A 529 2.85 0.74 21.43
CA ASP A 529 3.91 0.59 20.44
C ASP A 529 3.45 1.05 19.06
N CYS A 530 3.69 2.33 18.79
CA CYS A 530 3.40 2.97 17.50
C CYS A 530 4.64 3.01 16.58
N ALA A 531 5.61 2.09 16.73
CA ALA A 531 6.86 2.13 15.97
C ALA A 531 6.68 2.06 14.44
N ASP A 532 5.58 1.46 13.97
CA ASP A 532 5.24 1.37 12.54
C ASP A 532 4.58 2.66 12.01
N GLY A 533 4.45 3.68 12.85
CA GLY A 533 3.85 4.97 12.52
C GLY A 533 2.55 5.23 13.30
N VAL A 534 2.21 6.51 13.37
CA VAL A 534 0.94 7.01 13.88
C VAL A 534 0.08 7.41 12.70
N SER A 535 -1.19 6.99 12.69
CA SER A 535 -2.16 7.36 11.68
C SER A 535 -3.39 8.00 12.31
N ALA A 536 -3.99 8.96 11.59
CA ALA A 536 -5.33 9.45 11.93
C ALA A 536 -6.44 8.53 11.40
N ASP A 537 -6.14 7.69 10.40
CA ASP A 537 -7.11 6.78 9.75
C ASP A 537 -7.54 5.62 10.66
N HIS A 538 -6.76 5.31 11.68
CA HIS A 538 -7.08 4.27 12.66
C HIS A 538 -6.17 4.40 13.89
N THR A 539 -6.69 4.03 15.06
CA THR A 539 -5.89 3.83 16.27
C THR A 539 -5.46 2.36 16.38
N LEU A 540 -4.40 2.07 17.14
CA LEU A 540 -4.05 0.67 17.46
C LEU A 540 -5.19 -0.07 18.18
N TYR A 541 -6.04 0.66 18.90
CA TYR A 541 -7.22 0.11 19.56
C TYR A 541 -8.26 -0.35 18.54
N GLU A 542 -8.56 0.48 17.55
CA GLU A 542 -9.45 0.15 16.43
C GLU A 542 -8.90 -1.05 15.64
N LEU A 543 -7.59 -1.08 15.36
CA LEU A 543 -6.95 -2.21 14.68
C LEU A 543 -7.07 -3.53 15.46
N ALA A 544 -6.91 -3.49 16.79
CA ALA A 544 -7.10 -4.65 17.65
C ALA A 544 -8.56 -5.14 17.68
N CYS A 545 -9.52 -4.25 17.39
CA CYS A 545 -10.94 -4.56 17.20
C CYS A 545 -11.30 -4.93 15.74
N GLY A 546 -10.32 -4.98 14.83
CA GLY A 546 -10.55 -5.26 13.40
C GLY A 546 -11.22 -4.11 12.63
N ILE A 547 -11.12 -2.89 13.14
CA ILE A 547 -11.76 -1.68 12.60
C ILE A 547 -10.70 -0.85 11.88
N VAL A 548 -10.94 -0.52 10.61
CA VAL A 548 -10.00 0.20 9.74
C VAL A 548 -10.69 1.14 8.75
N GLY A 549 -9.94 2.07 8.19
CA GLY A 549 -10.34 2.85 7.02
C GLY A 549 -11.15 4.10 7.34
N GLN A 550 -11.49 4.86 6.30
CA GLN A 550 -11.85 6.28 6.42
C GLN A 550 -13.16 6.55 7.18
N CYS A 551 -14.05 5.57 7.29
CA CYS A 551 -15.31 5.74 8.02
C CYS A 551 -15.10 6.12 9.49
N VAL A 552 -13.99 5.72 10.11
CA VAL A 552 -13.72 6.03 11.52
C VAL A 552 -13.35 7.50 11.76
N LYS A 553 -13.06 8.25 10.70
CA LYS A 553 -12.78 9.69 10.75
C LYS A 553 -14.02 10.56 10.55
N GLY A 554 -15.13 9.95 10.10
CA GLY A 554 -16.38 10.66 9.88
C GLY A 554 -16.93 11.20 11.20
N ARG A 555 -17.40 12.44 11.21
CA ARG A 555 -18.08 13.02 12.38
C ARG A 555 -19.18 12.12 12.96
N PRO A 556 -20.09 11.52 12.14
CA PRO A 556 -21.12 10.62 12.67
C PRO A 556 -20.56 9.38 13.38
N TRP A 557 -19.38 8.90 12.97
CA TRP A 557 -18.70 7.80 13.65
C TRP A 557 -18.15 8.26 15.00
N CYS A 558 -17.41 9.37 15.01
CA CYS A 558 -16.78 9.92 16.22
C CYS A 558 -17.78 10.42 17.27
N GLU A 559 -19.00 10.81 16.88
CA GLU A 559 -20.10 11.12 17.81
C GLU A 559 -20.76 9.86 18.39
N ARG A 560 -20.57 8.71 17.74
CA ARG A 560 -21.24 7.45 18.11
C ARG A 560 -20.33 6.46 18.81
N TRP A 561 -19.04 6.42 18.45
CA TRP A 561 -18.14 5.38 18.88
C TRP A 561 -16.82 5.97 19.36
N LEU A 562 -16.26 5.37 20.41
CA LEU A 562 -14.94 5.70 20.90
C LEU A 562 -13.87 5.13 19.96
N ARG A 563 -12.85 5.95 19.70
CA ARG A 563 -11.66 5.57 18.96
C ARG A 563 -10.64 4.80 19.81
N ALA A 564 -10.73 4.91 21.14
CA ALA A 564 -9.94 4.12 22.08
C ALA A 564 -10.53 4.13 23.50
N ALA A 565 -10.18 3.12 24.29
CA ALA A 565 -10.31 3.14 25.74
C ALA A 565 -8.92 3.08 26.42
N THR A 566 -8.63 4.04 27.28
CA THR A 566 -7.31 4.23 27.93
C THR A 566 -7.47 4.75 29.35
N GLU A 567 -6.36 4.91 30.07
CA GLU A 567 -6.36 5.43 31.45
C GLU A 567 -6.73 6.92 31.54
N THR A 568 -6.64 7.69 30.45
CA THR A 568 -6.97 9.12 30.42
C THR A 568 -7.65 9.46 29.10
N MET A 569 -8.91 9.88 29.16
CA MET A 569 -9.71 10.22 27.97
C MET A 569 -10.66 11.38 28.24
N TRP A 570 -11.21 11.95 27.17
CA TRP A 570 -12.21 13.01 27.19
C TRP A 570 -13.41 12.57 26.38
N LEU A 571 -14.60 12.73 26.95
CA LEU A 571 -15.87 12.45 26.28
C LEU A 571 -16.60 13.76 26.01
N GLY A 572 -16.90 14.02 24.74
CA GLY A 572 -17.85 15.07 24.36
C GLY A 572 -19.29 14.72 24.76
N PRO A 573 -20.21 15.70 24.71
CA PRO A 573 -21.59 15.52 25.17
C PRO A 573 -22.31 14.32 24.54
N SER A 574 -22.16 14.12 23.22
CA SER A 574 -22.84 13.06 22.47
C SER A 574 -22.45 11.64 22.92
N LEU A 575 -21.22 11.45 23.40
CA LEU A 575 -20.76 10.18 23.95
C LEU A 575 -21.13 10.05 25.42
N LEU A 576 -21.00 11.14 26.19
CA LEU A 576 -21.26 11.15 27.63
C LEU A 576 -22.71 10.79 27.96
N ASP A 577 -23.69 11.30 27.19
CA ASP A 577 -25.12 11.06 27.39
C ASP A 577 -25.54 9.57 27.28
N ARG A 578 -24.64 8.72 26.76
CA ARG A 578 -24.89 7.30 26.49
C ARG A 578 -24.21 6.35 27.47
N VAL A 579 -23.50 6.88 28.45
CA VAL A 579 -22.81 6.09 29.48
C VAL A 579 -23.19 6.58 30.88
N SER A 580 -23.14 5.67 31.85
CA SER A 580 -23.44 5.97 33.24
C SER A 580 -22.55 5.14 34.17
N GLY A 581 -22.39 5.59 35.41
CA GLY A 581 -21.58 4.88 36.42
C GLY A 581 -20.07 5.01 36.24
N LEU A 582 -19.61 5.99 35.45
CA LEU A 582 -18.19 6.26 35.20
C LEU A 582 -17.42 6.55 36.50
N GLU A 583 -18.06 7.17 37.48
CA GLU A 583 -17.48 7.53 38.77
C GLU A 583 -17.02 6.32 39.58
N ARG A 584 -17.52 5.12 39.27
CA ARG A 584 -17.11 3.87 39.93
C ARG A 584 -15.71 3.43 39.52
N VAL A 585 -15.29 3.75 38.30
CA VAL A 585 -14.04 3.27 37.68
C VAL A 585 -13.07 4.39 37.34
N ALA A 586 -13.56 5.63 37.24
CA ALA A 586 -12.77 6.80 36.88
C ALA A 586 -13.05 7.99 37.82
N ALA A 587 -12.08 8.90 37.92
CA ALA A 587 -12.31 10.29 38.32
C ALA A 587 -12.89 11.05 37.13
N VAL A 588 -13.97 11.79 37.36
CA VAL A 588 -14.77 12.45 36.33
C VAL A 588 -14.67 13.96 36.56
N GLU A 589 -14.05 14.68 35.62
CA GLU A 589 -13.75 16.09 35.77
C GLU A 589 -14.21 16.92 34.56
N PRO A 590 -15.08 17.94 34.74
CA PRO A 590 -15.49 18.81 33.65
C PRO A 590 -14.31 19.59 33.04
N ARG A 591 -14.28 19.68 31.70
CA ARG A 591 -13.31 20.45 30.91
C ARG A 591 -14.02 21.08 29.70
N GLY A 592 -14.53 22.30 29.89
CA GLY A 592 -15.38 22.95 28.88
C GLY A 592 -16.69 22.18 28.69
N GLN A 593 -16.96 21.78 27.44
CA GLN A 593 -18.14 20.96 27.11
C GLN A 593 -17.88 19.45 27.22
N ALA A 594 -16.62 19.04 27.34
CA ALA A 594 -16.25 17.65 27.51
C ALA A 594 -16.01 17.31 28.99
N VAL A 595 -15.93 16.01 29.27
CA VAL A 595 -15.57 15.48 30.58
C VAL A 595 -14.31 14.64 30.46
N ARG A 596 -13.30 14.98 31.26
CA ARG A 596 -12.09 14.18 31.41
C ARG A 596 -12.35 13.01 32.35
N LEU A 597 -11.99 11.82 31.91
CA LEU A 597 -11.98 10.60 32.69
C LEU A 597 -10.53 10.18 32.95
N THR A 598 -10.21 9.98 34.23
CA THR A 598 -8.93 9.40 34.65
C THR A 598 -9.19 8.10 35.40
N LEU A 599 -8.67 6.97 34.93
CA LEU A 599 -8.84 5.67 35.57
C LEU A 599 -8.38 5.74 37.03
N ARG A 600 -9.21 5.22 37.95
CA ARG A 600 -8.86 5.19 39.36
C ARG A 600 -7.76 4.16 39.61
N PRO A 601 -6.86 4.37 40.60
CA PRO A 601 -5.77 3.44 40.89
C PRO A 601 -6.22 2.02 41.26
N ASP A 602 -7.45 1.86 41.78
CA ASP A 602 -8.05 0.60 42.19
C ASP A 602 -8.95 -0.04 41.11
N ALA A 603 -9.16 0.65 39.99
CA ALA A 603 -9.95 0.15 38.87
C ALA A 603 -9.04 -0.46 37.78
N SER A 604 -9.55 -1.47 37.07
CA SER A 604 -8.88 -2.03 35.90
C SER A 604 -9.39 -1.41 34.61
N LEU A 605 -8.56 -1.44 33.56
CA LEU A 605 -8.98 -1.01 32.22
C LEU A 605 -10.14 -1.87 31.69
N ASP A 606 -10.24 -3.13 32.09
CA ASP A 606 -11.36 -4.02 31.73
C ASP A 606 -12.68 -3.53 32.36
N ALA A 607 -12.67 -3.10 33.62
CA ALA A 607 -13.84 -2.54 34.28
C ALA A 607 -14.27 -1.21 33.62
N LEU A 608 -13.29 -0.38 33.22
CA LEU A 608 -13.57 0.83 32.43
C LEU A 608 -14.19 0.49 31.07
N GLU A 609 -13.63 -0.45 30.32
CA GLU A 609 -14.18 -0.87 29.03
C GLU A 609 -15.58 -1.48 29.13
N GLN A 610 -15.86 -2.24 30.18
CA GLN A 610 -17.21 -2.75 30.45
C GLN A 610 -18.20 -1.60 30.69
N THR A 611 -17.77 -0.56 31.41
CA THR A 611 -18.58 0.63 31.66
C THR A 611 -18.80 1.44 30.38
N LEU A 612 -17.79 1.49 29.51
CA LEU A 612 -17.82 2.15 28.20
C LEU A 612 -18.38 1.26 27.08
N ALA A 613 -18.80 0.02 27.35
CA ALA A 613 -19.21 -0.94 26.33
C ALA A 613 -20.28 -0.43 25.33
N PRO A 614 -21.23 0.45 25.71
CA PRO A 614 -22.18 1.06 24.77
C PRO A 614 -21.54 2.01 23.74
N LEU A 615 -20.31 2.46 23.97
CA LEU A 615 -19.53 3.35 23.10
C LEU A 615 -18.41 2.64 22.35
N LEU A 616 -18.12 1.38 22.66
CA LEU A 616 -17.07 0.61 21.98
C LEU A 616 -17.64 -0.05 20.72
N PRO A 617 -17.13 0.31 19.53
CA PRO A 617 -17.65 -0.24 18.28
C PRO A 617 -17.34 -1.73 18.14
N SER A 618 -18.26 -2.47 17.56
CA SER A 618 -18.03 -3.85 17.09
C SER A 618 -17.62 -3.88 15.62
N LEU A 619 -17.12 -5.03 15.17
CA LEU A 619 -16.82 -5.26 13.74
C LEU A 619 -18.07 -5.09 12.86
N ASP A 620 -19.26 -5.43 13.37
CA ASP A 620 -20.52 -5.27 12.64
C ASP A 620 -20.97 -3.79 12.57
N ASP A 621 -20.69 -2.99 13.59
CA ASP A 621 -20.88 -1.54 13.53
C ASP A 621 -20.00 -0.91 12.46
N TRP A 622 -18.74 -1.34 12.40
CA TRP A 622 -17.80 -0.92 11.37
C TRP A 622 -18.28 -1.30 9.96
N ARG A 623 -18.68 -2.55 9.73
CA ARG A 623 -19.21 -3.00 8.44
C ARG A 623 -20.40 -2.16 7.98
N ARG A 624 -21.31 -1.82 8.90
CA ARG A 624 -22.44 -0.93 8.61
C ARG A 624 -21.98 0.50 8.27
N GLY A 625 -21.01 1.03 9.00
CA GLY A 625 -20.42 2.34 8.72
C GLY A 625 -19.75 2.40 7.33
N VAL A 626 -18.99 1.36 6.98
CA VAL A 626 -18.39 1.20 5.64
C VAL A 626 -19.47 1.13 4.56
N GLN A 627 -20.53 0.35 4.75
CA GLN A 627 -21.65 0.27 3.81
C GLN A 627 -22.37 1.62 3.64
N GLN A 628 -22.56 2.38 4.71
CA GLN A 628 -23.15 3.72 4.61
C GLN A 628 -22.25 4.71 3.89
N LEU A 629 -20.92 4.58 4.03
CA LEU A 629 -19.96 5.48 3.41
C LEU A 629 -19.72 5.18 1.93
N TYR A 630 -19.62 3.90 1.57
CA TYR A 630 -19.18 3.45 0.24
C TYR A 630 -20.27 2.71 -0.55
N GLY A 631 -21.34 2.28 0.11
CA GLY A 631 -22.46 1.62 -0.56
C GLY A 631 -23.21 2.61 -1.44
N ARG A 632 -22.97 2.54 -2.75
CA ARG A 632 -23.88 3.11 -3.75
C ARG A 632 -25.23 2.40 -3.56
N GLY A 633 -26.23 3.13 -3.08
CA GLY A 633 -27.63 2.77 -3.28
C GLY A 633 -28.01 2.81 -4.75
#